data_AF-A0A380FB59-F1
#
_entry.id   AF-A0A380FB59-F1
#
_cell.length_a   1.000
_cell.length_b   1.000
_cell.length_c   1.000
_cell.angle_alpha   90.00
_cell.angle_beta   90.00
_cell.angle_gamma   90.00
#
_symmetry.space_group_name_H-M   'P 1'
#
loop_
_entity.id
_entity.type
_entity.pdbx_description
1 polymer ?
#
loop_
_entity_poly.entity_id
_entity_poly.type
_entity_poly.pdbx_seq_one_letter_code
_entity_poly.pdbx_strand_id
1 'polypeptide(L)'
;MAQSQSIEYDDAALEFIAKASEGGMRDALSIMDQAIAFGDDHLTLQDALNVTGSVDASALNDLFKEIASGDVKSAFATYHQFVSEGKEVNRFD
;
A
#
# COMPACT_ATOMS: atom_id res chain seq x y z
N MET A 1 3.46 3.35 -20.03
CA MET A 1 3.26 2.74 -21.38
C MET A 1 2.48 1.43 -21.20
N ALA A 2 1.31 1.47 -20.56
CA ALA A 2 0.64 0.26 -20.06
C ALA A 2 -0.48 -0.29 -20.95
N GLN A 3 -0.74 0.27 -22.14
CA GLN A 3 -1.86 -0.20 -22.99
C GLN A 3 -1.63 -1.57 -23.64
N SER A 4 -0.49 -2.25 -23.38
CA SER A 4 -0.11 -3.45 -24.15
C SER A 4 0.70 -4.49 -23.38
N GLN A 5 0.61 -4.55 -22.05
CA GLN A 5 1.25 -5.64 -21.27
C GLN A 5 0.18 -6.46 -20.57
N SER A 6 0.08 -7.75 -20.91
CA SER A 6 -0.72 -8.73 -20.19
C SER A 6 0.01 -9.07 -18.89
N ILE A 7 -0.16 -8.22 -17.89
CA ILE A 7 0.42 -8.38 -16.57
C ILE A 7 -0.61 -9.12 -15.70
N GLU A 8 -0.16 -10.14 -14.97
CA GLU A 8 -1.01 -10.77 -13.96
C GLU A 8 -1.21 -9.79 -12.80
N TYR A 9 -2.37 -9.80 -12.16
CA TYR A 9 -2.67 -8.87 -11.07
C TYR A 9 -3.59 -9.50 -10.03
N ASP A 10 -3.45 -9.02 -8.80
CA ASP A 10 -4.44 -9.29 -7.75
C ASP A 10 -5.63 -8.32 -7.90
N ASP A 11 -6.85 -8.83 -7.79
CA ASP A 11 -8.06 -7.98 -7.83
C ASP A 11 -8.02 -6.88 -6.75
N ALA A 12 -7.48 -7.22 -5.58
CA ALA A 12 -7.30 -6.27 -4.48
C ALA A 12 -6.35 -5.12 -4.83
N ALA A 13 -5.34 -5.35 -5.68
CA ALA A 13 -4.45 -4.30 -6.14
C ALA A 13 -5.18 -3.29 -7.03
N LEU A 14 -6.03 -3.79 -7.96
CA LEU A 14 -6.83 -2.93 -8.84
C LEU A 14 -7.85 -2.10 -8.04
N GLU A 15 -8.53 -2.71 -7.07
CA GLU A 15 -9.47 -2.00 -6.20
C GLU A 15 -8.78 -0.90 -5.39
N PHE A 16 -7.59 -1.19 -4.85
CA PHE A 16 -6.81 -0.21 -4.11
C PHE A 16 -6.36 0.96 -5.00
N ILE A 17 -5.79 0.68 -6.18
CA ILE A 17 -5.36 1.72 -7.13
C ILE A 17 -6.53 2.59 -7.59
N ALA A 18 -7.69 1.99 -7.85
CA ALA A 18 -8.90 2.73 -8.22
C ALA A 18 -9.30 3.73 -7.13
N LYS A 19 -9.26 3.32 -5.86
CA LYS A 19 -9.53 4.22 -4.72
C LYS A 19 -8.45 5.29 -4.57
N ALA A 20 -7.18 4.89 -4.55
CA ALA A 20 -6.03 5.79 -4.38
C ALA A 20 -5.89 6.83 -5.50
N SER A 21 -6.48 6.57 -6.68
CA SER A 21 -6.50 7.50 -7.80
C SER A 21 -7.57 8.60 -7.71
N GLU A 22 -8.50 8.53 -6.75
CA GLU A 22 -9.62 9.47 -6.59
C GLU A 22 -10.43 9.72 -7.89
N GLY A 23 -10.45 8.75 -8.82
CA GLY A 23 -11.12 8.85 -10.12
C GLY A 23 -10.26 9.47 -11.24
N GLY A 24 -9.02 9.87 -10.94
CA GLY A 24 -8.02 10.31 -11.90
C GLY A 24 -7.43 9.15 -12.69
N MET A 25 -7.91 8.90 -13.91
CA MET A 25 -7.40 7.80 -14.76
C MET A 25 -5.89 7.91 -15.06
N ARG A 26 -5.35 9.13 -15.08
CA ARG A 26 -3.90 9.37 -15.23
C ARG A 26 -3.13 8.97 -13.98
N ASP A 27 -3.70 9.21 -12.81
CA ASP A 27 -3.07 8.91 -11.53
C ASP A 27 -3.08 7.40 -11.29
N ALA A 28 -4.20 6.73 -11.59
CA ALA A 28 -4.29 5.27 -11.61
C ALA A 28 -3.21 4.65 -12.51
N LEU A 29 -3.04 5.18 -13.73
CA LEU A 29 -2.03 4.70 -14.67
C LEU A 29 -0.60 4.95 -14.16
N SER A 30 -0.35 6.09 -13.50
CA SER A 30 0.95 6.41 -12.91
C SER A 30 1.30 5.47 -11.75
N ILE A 31 0.34 5.19 -10.86
CA ILE A 31 0.53 4.26 -9.75
C ILE A 31 0.78 2.86 -10.29
N MET A 32 0.03 2.43 -11.30
CA MET A 32 0.19 1.11 -11.92
C MET A 32 1.55 0.98 -12.61
N ASP A 33 1.96 1.95 -13.44
CA ASP A 33 3.28 1.97 -14.10
C ASP A 33 4.41 1.93 -13.07
N GLN A 34 4.26 2.60 -11.91
CA GLN A 34 5.23 2.54 -10.82
C GLN A 34 5.23 1.18 -10.11
N ALA A 35 4.06 0.62 -9.77
CA ALA A 35 3.96 -0.64 -9.05
C ALA A 35 4.53 -1.81 -9.87
N ILE A 36 4.25 -1.82 -11.17
CA ILE A 36 4.84 -2.77 -12.12
C ILE A 36 6.36 -2.62 -12.20
N ALA A 37 6.89 -1.40 -12.11
CA ALA A 37 8.33 -1.18 -12.16
C ALA A 37 9.09 -1.68 -10.92
N PHE A 38 8.40 -1.91 -9.80
CA PHE A 38 8.97 -2.45 -8.56
C PHE A 38 8.69 -3.95 -8.37
N GLY A 39 7.68 -4.50 -9.04
CA GLY A 39 7.28 -5.93 -8.95
C GLY A 39 7.86 -6.82 -10.05
N ASP A 40 7.70 -8.14 -9.89
CA ASP A 40 8.13 -9.17 -10.85
C ASP A 40 6.94 -9.61 -11.72
N ASP A 41 6.65 -8.90 -12.82
CA ASP A 41 5.62 -9.21 -13.85
C ASP A 41 4.17 -9.53 -13.35
N HIS A 42 3.92 -9.45 -12.04
CA HIS A 42 2.65 -9.64 -11.35
C HIS A 42 2.41 -8.48 -10.39
N LEU A 43 1.28 -7.79 -10.55
CA LEU A 43 0.91 -6.65 -9.73
C LEU A 43 0.19 -7.12 -8.47
N THR A 44 0.88 -7.08 -7.33
CA THR A 44 0.28 -7.41 -6.03
C THR A 44 -0.30 -6.18 -5.32
N LEU A 45 -1.15 -6.42 -4.32
CA LEU A 45 -1.60 -5.36 -3.41
C LEU A 45 -0.41 -4.70 -2.69
N GLN A 46 0.59 -5.50 -2.29
CA GLN A 46 1.76 -4.99 -1.58
C GLN A 46 2.56 -4.02 -2.43
N ASP A 47 2.70 -4.28 -3.74
CA ASP A 47 3.38 -3.37 -4.67
C ASP A 47 2.64 -2.04 -4.78
N ALA A 48 1.31 -2.08 -4.88
CA ALA A 48 0.49 -0.88 -4.93
C ALA A 48 0.60 -0.05 -3.64
N LEU A 49 0.54 -0.70 -2.47
CA LEU A 49 0.71 -0.04 -1.16
C LEU A 49 2.10 0.59 -1.01
N ASN A 50 3.15 -0.11 -1.45
CA ASN A 50 4.53 0.38 -1.38
C ASN A 50 4.71 1.64 -2.24
N VAL A 51 4.13 1.65 -3.44
CA VAL A 51 4.22 2.80 -4.35
C VAL A 51 3.45 4.01 -3.83
N THR A 52 2.28 3.81 -3.23
CA THR A 52 1.51 4.93 -2.67
C THR A 52 2.00 5.39 -1.30
N GLY A 53 2.93 4.66 -0.69
CA GLY A 53 3.38 4.89 0.69
C GLY A 53 2.28 4.60 1.72
N SER A 54 1.32 3.74 1.38
CA SER A 54 0.19 3.43 2.24
C SER A 54 0.53 2.29 3.20
N VAL A 55 -0.03 2.36 4.41
CA VAL A 55 0.07 1.29 5.41
C VAL A 55 -1.03 0.26 5.14
N ASP A 56 -0.67 -1.02 5.16
CA ASP A 56 -1.67 -2.10 5.06
C ASP A 56 -2.63 -2.06 6.27
N ALA A 57 -3.93 -2.23 6.03
CA ALA A 57 -4.95 -2.23 7.07
C ALA A 57 -4.70 -3.29 8.16
N SER A 58 -4.11 -4.43 7.83
CA SER A 58 -3.72 -5.46 8.80
C SER A 58 -2.63 -4.97 9.73
N ALA A 59 -1.63 -4.26 9.20
CA ALA A 59 -0.53 -3.71 9.99
C ALA A 59 -1.02 -2.62 10.95
N LEU A 60 -1.95 -1.76 10.50
CA LEU A 60 -2.66 -0.81 11.35
C LEU A 60 -3.48 -1.50 12.45
N ASN A 61 -4.20 -2.58 12.09
CA ASN A 61 -4.99 -3.35 13.04
C ASN A 61 -4.11 -4.01 14.12
N ASP A 62 -2.92 -4.49 13.75
CA ASP A 62 -1.98 -5.07 14.70
C ASP A 62 -1.40 -4.01 15.64
N LEU A 63 -1.05 -2.82 15.12
CA LEU A 63 -0.68 -1.67 15.95
C LEU A 63 -1.80 -1.32 16.96
N PHE A 64 -3.06 -1.31 16.53
CA PHE A 64 -4.18 -1.06 17.44
C PHE A 64 -4.34 -2.13 18.52
N LYS A 65 -4.12 -3.41 18.19
CA LYS A 65 -4.15 -4.50 19.18
C LYS A 65 -3.02 -4.34 20.19
N GLU A 66 -1.81 -4.02 19.75
CA GLU A 66 -0.65 -3.80 20.63
C GLU A 66 -0.91 -2.65 21.62
N ILE A 67 -1.50 -1.55 21.14
CA ILE A 67 -1.93 -0.43 21.97
C ILE A 67 -3.02 -0.88 22.96
N ALA A 68 -4.04 -1.60 22.48
CA ALA A 68 -5.15 -2.07 23.31
C ALA A 68 -4.71 -3.07 24.40
N SER A 69 -3.66 -3.87 24.13
CA SER A 69 -3.07 -4.78 25.11
C SER A 69 -2.10 -4.08 26.07
N GLY A 70 -1.80 -2.79 25.87
CA GLY A 70 -0.83 -2.04 26.67
C GLY A 70 0.62 -2.42 26.38
N ASP A 71 0.90 -3.09 25.26
CA ASP A 71 2.26 -3.43 24.85
C ASP A 71 2.89 -2.26 24.10
N VAL A 72 3.28 -1.25 24.88
CA VAL A 72 3.87 0.00 24.37
C VAL A 72 5.17 -0.27 23.60
N LYS A 73 5.91 -1.33 23.94
CA LYS A 73 7.19 -1.63 23.29
C LYS A 73 6.97 -2.13 21.87
N SER A 74 6.07 -3.09 21.68
CA SER A 74 5.71 -3.60 20.36
C SER A 74 5.06 -2.52 19.52
N ALA A 75 4.08 -1.79 20.09
CA ALA A 75 3.44 -0.66 19.41
C ALA A 75 4.44 0.40 18.92
N PHE A 76 5.42 0.76 19.75
CA PHE A 76 6.44 1.75 19.36
C PHE A 76 7.38 1.21 18.27
N ALA A 77 7.71 -0.08 18.29
CA ALA A 77 8.51 -0.72 17.24
C ALA A 77 7.75 -0.75 15.90
N THR A 78 6.48 -1.16 15.92
CA THR A 78 5.59 -1.17 14.75
C THR A 78 5.41 0.24 14.18
N TYR A 79 5.19 1.25 15.03
CA TYR A 79 5.13 2.63 14.59
C TYR A 79 6.44 3.11 13.95
N HIS A 80 7.58 2.80 14.57
CA HIS A 80 8.89 3.16 14.02
C HIS A 80 9.15 2.48 12.67
N GLN A 81 8.70 1.24 12.48
CA GLN A 81 8.75 0.54 11.20
C GLN A 81 8.05 1.34 10.11
N PHE A 82 6.79 1.77 10.35
CA PHE A 82 6.04 2.55 9.35
C PHE A 82 6.73 3.86 8.97
N VAL A 83 7.23 4.59 9.96
CA VAL A 83 7.98 5.84 9.71
C VAL A 83 9.25 5.58 8.91
N SER A 84 9.98 4.50 9.21
CA SER A 84 11.23 4.17 8.51
C SER A 84 11.02 3.73 7.06
N GLU A 85 9.85 3.16 6.74
CA GLU A 85 9.46 2.76 5.39
C GLU A 85 8.87 3.93 4.58
N GLY A 86 8.81 5.14 5.16
CA GLY A 86 8.20 6.30 4.52
C GLY A 86 6.68 6.17 4.34
N LYS A 87 6.04 5.23 5.08
CA LYS A 87 4.60 5.00 5.00
C LYS A 87 3.85 6.10 5.76
N GLU A 88 2.88 6.72 5.11
CA GLU A 88 2.04 7.74 5.72
C GLU A 88 0.99 7.10 6.64
N VAL A 89 1.33 6.95 7.92
CA VAL A 89 0.43 6.40 8.96
C VAL A 89 -0.86 7.24 9.13
N ASN A 90 -0.88 8.47 8.64
CA ASN A 90 -2.02 9.39 8.72
C ASN A 90 -2.96 9.36 7.50
N ARG A 91 -2.62 8.60 6.46
CA ARG A 91 -3.45 8.49 5.26
C ARG A 91 -4.42 7.32 5.42
N PHE A 92 -5.59 7.64 5.96
CA PHE A 92 -6.72 6.74 6.05
C PHE A 92 -7.56 6.91 4.77
N ASP A 93 -7.45 5.97 3.82
CA ASP A 93 -8.32 5.87 2.63
C ASP A 93 -9.29 4.69 2.77
#